data_AF-A0A5K3FQQ8-F1
#
_entry.id   AF-A0A5K3FQQ8-F1
#
_cell.length_a   1.000
_cell.length_b   1.000
_cell.length_c   1.000
_cell.angle_alpha   90.00
_cell.angle_beta   90.00
_cell.angle_gamma   90.00
#
_symmetry.space_group_name_H-M   'P 1'
#
loop_
_entity.id
_entity.type
_entity.pdbx_description
1 polymer ?
#
loop_
_entity_poly.entity_id
_entity_poly.type
_entity_poly.pdbx_seq_one_letter_code
_entity_poly.pdbx_strand_id
1 'polypeptide(L)'
;MPTSRFDSAAINIPNVGIVVVGGRQTGDYTLDTAELLTGSEEDDEYWAWRGLTPMLERRVAPGVAYYHDRVFVAGGAGFPSISVECFHLHPDGNDAGQWTQIRGPLMGQSLVVFNDKLLLADEDGEVHEYSSASVSKDYSKNVGMWRPLFTLREIESPILFVLRKDL
;
A
#
# COMPACT_ATOMS: atom_id res chain seq x y z
N MET A 1 -0.40 -13.54 -12.94
CA MET A 1 -1.40 -13.03 -12.01
C MET A 1 -2.75 -13.66 -12.36
N PRO A 2 -3.50 -14.23 -11.40
CA PRO A 2 -4.77 -14.91 -11.64
C PRO A 2 -5.88 -13.95 -12.08
N THR A 3 -5.93 -12.77 -11.48
CA THR A 3 -6.92 -11.74 -11.81
C THR A 3 -6.36 -10.77 -12.86
N SER A 4 -7.00 -10.67 -14.03
CA SER A 4 -6.67 -9.62 -15.00
C SER A 4 -7.05 -8.25 -14.44
N ARG A 5 -6.15 -7.27 -14.55
CA ARG A 5 -6.36 -5.91 -14.05
C ARG A 5 -5.47 -4.89 -14.77
N PHE A 6 -5.89 -3.64 -14.77
CA PHE A 6 -5.07 -2.46 -15.05
C PHE A 6 -5.25 -1.43 -13.92
N ASP A 7 -4.42 -0.39 -13.86
CA ASP A 7 -4.42 0.60 -12.76
C ASP A 7 -4.27 -0.02 -11.36
N SER A 8 -3.56 -1.16 -11.26
CA SER A 8 -3.22 -1.76 -9.97
C SER A 8 -1.94 -1.15 -9.40
N ALA A 9 -1.71 -1.33 -8.10
CA ALA A 9 -0.43 -1.01 -7.46
C ALA A 9 0.33 -2.28 -7.11
N ALA A 10 1.67 -2.22 -7.13
CA ALA A 10 2.53 -3.35 -6.78
C ALA A 10 3.67 -2.92 -5.86
N ILE A 11 4.05 -3.76 -4.90
CA ILE A 11 5.15 -3.50 -3.98
C ILE A 11 5.95 -4.78 -3.72
N ASN A 12 7.27 -4.66 -3.69
CA ASN A 12 8.16 -5.73 -3.28
C ASN A 12 8.29 -5.79 -1.75
N ILE A 13 8.12 -6.98 -1.20
CA ILE A 13 8.29 -7.30 0.22
C ILE A 13 9.58 -8.12 0.35
N PRO A 14 10.63 -7.59 1.00
CA PRO A 14 11.90 -8.28 1.14
C PRO A 14 11.74 -9.68 1.70
N ASN A 15 12.37 -10.67 1.05
CA ASN A 15 12.34 -12.09 1.42
C ASN A 15 10.95 -12.75 1.40
N VAL A 16 9.91 -12.10 0.86
CA VAL A 16 8.55 -12.67 0.77
C VAL A 16 8.05 -12.73 -0.67
N GLY A 17 8.12 -11.62 -1.42
CA GLY A 17 7.64 -11.56 -2.79
C GLY A 17 6.97 -10.24 -3.17
N ILE A 18 6.16 -10.25 -4.23
CA ILE A 18 5.50 -9.03 -4.75
C ILE A 18 4.00 -9.08 -4.45
N VAL A 19 3.51 -8.07 -3.74
CA VAL A 19 2.08 -7.87 -3.50
C VAL A 19 1.51 -6.95 -4.58
N VAL A 20 0.39 -7.36 -5.19
CA VAL A 20 -0.39 -6.55 -6.15
C VAL A 20 -1.79 -6.31 -5.60
N VAL A 21 -2.25 -5.05 -5.65
CA VAL A 21 -3.54 -4.63 -5.07
C VAL A 21 -4.38 -3.79 -6.02
N GLY A 22 -5.71 -3.93 -5.89
CA GLY A 22 -6.69 -3.07 -6.53
C GLY A 22 -6.65 -3.11 -8.06
N GLY A 23 -7.01 -2.00 -8.68
CA GLY A 23 -7.12 -1.84 -10.13
C GLY A 23 -8.52 -2.12 -10.65
N ARG A 24 -8.63 -2.24 -11.97
CA ARG A 24 -9.88 -2.42 -12.71
C ARG A 24 -9.80 -3.58 -13.68
N GLN A 25 -10.93 -4.23 -13.88
CA GLN A 25 -11.15 -5.12 -15.01
C GLN A 25 -11.93 -4.41 -16.11
N THR A 26 -11.89 -4.95 -17.32
CA THR A 26 -12.79 -4.52 -18.41
C THR A 26 -14.25 -4.61 -17.97
N GLY A 27 -15.06 -3.59 -18.27
CA GLY A 27 -16.46 -3.53 -17.83
C GLY A 27 -16.70 -2.74 -16.54
N ASP A 28 -15.74 -1.89 -16.13
CA ASP A 28 -15.82 -0.98 -14.97
C ASP A 28 -15.92 -1.68 -13.59
N TYR A 29 -15.37 -2.88 -13.49
CA TYR A 29 -15.26 -3.60 -12.21
C TYR A 29 -14.00 -3.15 -11.47
N THR A 30 -14.18 -2.28 -10.49
CA THR A 30 -13.10 -1.88 -9.57
C THR A 30 -12.84 -3.00 -8.55
N LEU A 31 -11.57 -3.32 -8.33
CA LEU A 31 -11.14 -4.44 -7.50
C LEU A 31 -10.74 -3.99 -6.09
N ASP A 32 -11.03 -4.84 -5.12
CA ASP A 32 -10.50 -4.84 -3.76
C ASP A 32 -9.47 -5.99 -3.56
N THR A 33 -9.22 -6.79 -4.60
CA THR A 33 -8.39 -7.99 -4.47
C THR A 33 -6.92 -7.65 -4.28
N ALA A 34 -6.28 -8.41 -3.40
CA ALA A 34 -4.84 -8.43 -3.17
C ALA A 34 -4.29 -9.81 -3.52
N GLU A 35 -3.18 -9.85 -4.24
CA GLU A 35 -2.55 -11.10 -4.70
C GLU A 35 -1.05 -11.03 -4.43
N LEU A 36 -0.47 -12.15 -3.98
CA LEU A 36 0.96 -12.28 -3.71
C LEU A 36 1.60 -13.20 -4.76
N LEU A 37 2.68 -12.70 -5.35
CA LEU A 37 3.60 -13.48 -6.17
C LEU A 37 4.80 -13.88 -5.32
N THR A 38 4.99 -15.18 -5.12
CA THR A 38 6.15 -15.76 -4.41
C THR A 38 6.97 -16.64 -5.34
N GLY A 39 8.26 -16.74 -5.06
CA GLY A 39 9.23 -17.58 -5.78
C GLY A 39 10.65 -17.20 -5.36
N SER A 40 11.61 -18.09 -5.57
CA SER A 40 13.03 -17.80 -5.35
C SER A 40 13.81 -18.05 -6.64
N GLU A 41 14.95 -17.38 -6.80
CA GLU A 41 15.92 -17.72 -7.86
C GLU A 41 16.82 -18.89 -7.45
N GLU A 42 16.86 -19.21 -6.15
CA GLU A 42 17.78 -20.19 -5.55
C GLU A 42 17.21 -21.61 -5.52
N ASP A 43 15.89 -21.74 -5.38
CA ASP A 43 15.19 -23.00 -5.55
C ASP A 43 14.58 -22.99 -6.96
N ASP A 44 14.57 -24.13 -7.66
CA ASP A 44 13.83 -24.30 -8.92
C ASP A 44 12.29 -24.14 -8.75
N GLU A 45 11.84 -23.39 -7.73
CA GLU A 45 10.46 -23.05 -7.46
C GLU A 45 9.93 -22.09 -8.51
N TYR A 46 8.93 -22.58 -9.24
CA TYR A 46 8.15 -21.79 -10.17
C TYR A 46 7.44 -20.66 -9.42
N TRP A 47 7.64 -19.43 -9.89
CA TRP A 47 6.86 -18.26 -9.48
C TRP A 47 5.36 -18.58 -9.43
N ALA A 48 4.78 -18.49 -8.23
CA ALA A 48 3.40 -18.86 -7.97
C ALA A 48 2.60 -17.65 -7.46
N TRP A 49 1.36 -17.54 -7.93
CA TRP A 49 0.43 -16.55 -7.44
C TRP A 49 -0.54 -17.17 -6.44
N ARG A 50 -0.83 -16.45 -5.35
CA ARG A 50 -1.92 -16.79 -4.43
C ARG A 50 -2.72 -15.55 -4.05
N GLY A 51 -4.01 -15.74 -3.76
CA GLY A 51 -4.86 -14.69 -3.22
C GLY A 51 -4.51 -14.36 -1.77
N LEU A 52 -4.57 -13.09 -1.42
CA LEU A 52 -4.61 -12.60 -0.04
C LEU A 52 -6.04 -12.24 0.34
N THR A 53 -6.29 -11.97 1.62
CA THR A 53 -7.53 -11.34 2.08
C THR A 53 -7.75 -10.05 1.26
N PRO A 54 -8.94 -9.82 0.68
CA PRO A 54 -9.24 -8.58 -0.04
C PRO A 54 -9.17 -7.35 0.87
N MET A 55 -8.80 -6.20 0.30
CA MET A 55 -8.85 -4.88 0.92
C MET A 55 -10.26 -4.53 1.43
N LEU A 56 -10.36 -3.60 2.37
CA LEU A 56 -11.65 -3.11 2.87
C LEU A 56 -12.36 -2.24 1.82
N GLU A 57 -11.59 -1.57 0.97
CA GLU A 57 -12.10 -0.66 -0.05
C GLU A 57 -11.63 -1.06 -1.45
N ARG A 58 -12.50 -0.87 -2.45
CA ARG A 58 -12.17 -1.03 -3.87
C ARG A 58 -11.40 0.19 -4.34
N ARG A 59 -10.29 -0.01 -5.08
CA ARG A 59 -9.36 1.08 -5.44
C ARG A 59 -8.89 0.99 -6.87
N VAL A 60 -8.81 2.13 -7.56
CA VAL A 60 -8.21 2.29 -8.89
C VAL A 60 -6.97 3.15 -8.76
N ALA A 61 -5.84 2.73 -9.31
CA ALA A 61 -4.55 3.41 -9.18
C ALA A 61 -4.20 3.81 -7.72
N PRO A 62 -4.29 2.89 -6.74
CA PRO A 62 -3.94 3.26 -5.36
C PRO A 62 -2.44 3.52 -5.20
N GLY A 63 -2.08 4.32 -4.20
CA GLY A 63 -0.70 4.37 -3.69
C GLY A 63 -0.41 3.12 -2.86
N VAL A 64 0.81 2.58 -2.92
CA VAL A 64 1.23 1.42 -2.11
C VAL A 64 2.65 1.62 -1.55
N ALA A 65 2.86 1.21 -0.30
CA ALA A 65 4.17 1.20 0.32
C ALA A 65 4.32 0.05 1.32
N TYR A 66 5.53 -0.44 1.52
CA TYR A 66 5.87 -1.39 2.57
C TYR A 66 6.66 -0.70 3.68
N TYR A 67 6.14 -0.72 4.90
CA TYR A 67 6.71 -0.03 6.05
C TYR A 67 6.42 -0.81 7.34
N HIS A 68 7.45 -1.08 8.15
CA HIS A 68 7.34 -1.81 9.43
C HIS A 68 6.45 -3.08 9.35
N ASP A 69 6.82 -4.01 8.46
CA ASP A 69 6.14 -5.30 8.24
C ASP A 69 4.68 -5.19 7.81
N ARG A 70 4.30 -4.06 7.21
CA ARG A 70 2.94 -3.80 6.75
C ARG A 70 2.94 -3.22 5.34
N VAL A 71 2.01 -3.71 4.54
CA VAL A 71 1.65 -3.11 3.26
C VAL A 71 0.60 -2.05 3.52
N PHE A 72 0.91 -0.80 3.24
CA PHE A 72 -0.02 0.32 3.30
C PHE A 72 -0.57 0.60 1.91
N VAL A 73 -1.86 0.88 1.82
CA VAL A 73 -2.56 1.27 0.60
C VAL A 73 -3.37 2.53 0.87
N ALA A 74 -3.26 3.53 0.01
CA ALA A 74 -3.96 4.82 0.16
C ALA A 74 -4.65 5.25 -1.14
N GLY A 75 -5.76 5.97 -0.95
CA GLY A 75 -6.58 6.56 -2.00
C GLY A 75 -6.95 5.61 -3.14
N GLY A 76 -6.94 6.18 -4.34
CA GLY A 76 -7.41 5.58 -5.57
C GLY A 76 -8.63 6.32 -6.14
N ALA A 77 -8.78 6.28 -7.47
CA ALA A 77 -9.89 6.94 -8.16
C ALA A 77 -11.21 6.16 -7.98
N GLY A 78 -12.32 6.89 -7.96
CA GLY A 78 -13.67 6.32 -8.06
C GLY A 78 -14.54 6.39 -6.80
N PHE A 79 -13.99 6.80 -5.65
CA PHE A 79 -14.79 6.96 -4.42
C PHE A 79 -14.35 8.22 -3.63
N PRO A 80 -15.28 9.09 -3.21
CA PRO A 80 -14.96 10.41 -2.66
C PRO A 80 -14.37 10.40 -1.23
N SER A 81 -14.09 9.24 -0.65
CA SER A 81 -13.63 9.12 0.74
C SER A 81 -12.83 7.85 1.00
N ILE A 82 -11.93 7.47 0.09
CA ILE A 82 -11.09 6.29 0.32
C ILE A 82 -10.06 6.58 1.40
N SER A 83 -10.07 5.74 2.42
CA SER A 83 -9.18 5.79 3.58
C SER A 83 -7.80 5.20 3.28
N VAL A 84 -6.89 5.28 4.24
CA VAL A 84 -5.66 4.49 4.23
C VAL A 84 -5.95 3.17 4.96
N GLU A 85 -5.43 2.07 4.47
CA GLU A 85 -5.50 0.78 5.15
C GLU A 85 -4.14 0.08 5.10
N CYS A 86 -3.93 -0.85 6.03
CA CYS A 86 -2.71 -1.65 6.05
C CYS A 86 -2.99 -3.13 6.27
N PHE A 87 -2.11 -3.95 5.71
CA PHE A 87 -2.12 -5.40 5.84
C PHE A 87 -0.80 -5.85 6.46
N HIS A 88 -0.86 -6.60 7.56
CA HIS A 88 0.33 -7.24 8.12
C HIS A 88 0.59 -8.55 7.37
N LEU A 89 1.71 -8.61 6.66
CA LEU A 89 2.15 -9.83 5.99
C LEU A 89 3.30 -10.40 6.78
N HIS A 90 3.09 -11.57 7.39
CA HIS A 90 4.12 -12.24 8.17
C HIS A 90 5.26 -12.71 7.23
N PRO A 91 6.54 -12.68 7.67
CA PRO A 91 7.69 -13.04 6.82
C PRO A 91 7.68 -14.46 6.27
N ASP A 92 6.93 -15.38 6.89
CA ASP A 92 6.74 -16.74 6.38
C ASP A 92 5.69 -16.82 5.26
N GLY A 93 5.06 -15.69 4.92
CA GLY A 93 4.08 -15.60 3.84
C GLY A 93 2.87 -16.51 4.02
N ASN A 94 2.61 -17.07 5.20
CA ASN A 94 1.58 -18.10 5.40
C ASN A 94 0.32 -17.57 6.10
N ASP A 95 0.41 -16.41 6.76
CA ASP A 95 -0.75 -15.86 7.45
C ASP A 95 -1.64 -15.06 6.49
N ALA A 96 -2.92 -15.44 6.43
CA ALA A 96 -3.95 -14.72 5.68
C ALA A 96 -4.42 -13.52 6.50
N GLY A 97 -3.48 -12.60 6.77
CA GLY A 97 -3.68 -11.41 7.61
C GLY A 97 -4.95 -10.63 7.29
N GLN A 98 -5.27 -9.65 8.12
CA GLN A 98 -6.44 -8.79 7.89
C GLN A 98 -6.03 -7.37 7.58
N TRP A 99 -6.78 -6.76 6.67
CA TRP A 99 -6.71 -5.33 6.41
C TRP A 99 -7.29 -4.57 7.58
N THR A 100 -6.57 -3.54 8.01
CA THR A 100 -6.98 -2.65 9.09
C THR A 100 -7.03 -1.23 8.55
N GLN A 101 -8.17 -0.57 8.70
CA GLN A 101 -8.33 0.83 8.35
C GLN A 101 -7.49 1.70 9.28
N ILE A 102 -6.73 2.62 8.69
CA ILE A 102 -5.92 3.63 9.36
C ILE A 102 -6.59 4.98 9.15
N ARG A 103 -6.92 5.67 10.24
CA ARG A 103 -7.42 7.05 10.15
C ARG A 103 -6.33 7.93 9.58
N GLY A 104 -6.61 8.62 8.48
CA GLY A 104 -5.65 9.48 7.79
C GLY A 104 -6.34 10.45 6.84
N PRO A 105 -5.54 11.22 6.08
CA PRO A 105 -6.04 12.10 5.03
C PRO A 105 -6.91 11.30 4.07
N LEU A 106 -8.07 11.86 3.72
CA LEU A 106 -8.88 11.33 2.62
C LEU A 106 -8.15 11.67 1.32
N MET A 107 -8.32 10.84 0.29
CA MET A 107 -7.81 11.14 -1.07
C MET A 107 -6.27 11.17 -1.17
N GLY A 108 -5.59 10.34 -0.37
CA GLY A 108 -4.15 10.16 -0.46
C GLY A 108 -3.71 9.47 -1.77
N GLN A 109 -2.95 10.14 -2.65
CA GLN A 109 -2.63 9.61 -3.99
C GLN A 109 -1.29 8.88 -4.07
N SER A 110 -0.29 9.32 -3.30
CA SER A 110 1.07 8.81 -3.41
C SER A 110 1.64 8.43 -2.05
N LEU A 111 2.01 7.16 -1.89
CA LEU A 111 2.68 6.62 -0.70
C LEU A 111 4.13 6.26 -1.02
N VAL A 112 5.06 6.75 -0.21
CA VAL A 112 6.49 6.38 -0.32
C VAL A 112 7.12 6.19 1.05
N VAL A 113 8.16 5.36 1.11
CA VAL A 113 9.06 5.28 2.26
C VAL A 113 10.36 6.00 1.94
N PHE A 114 10.73 7.00 2.73
CA PHE A 114 11.94 7.78 2.58
C PHE A 114 12.58 8.06 3.95
N ASN A 115 13.87 7.76 4.12
CA ASN A 115 14.59 7.91 5.39
C ASN A 115 13.83 7.31 6.59
N ASP A 116 13.35 6.08 6.44
CA ASP A 116 12.59 5.35 7.45
C ASP A 116 11.27 6.03 7.88
N LYS A 117 10.72 6.87 7.00
CA LYS A 117 9.43 7.53 7.20
C LYS A 117 8.47 7.15 6.09
N LEU A 118 7.26 6.79 6.47
CA LEU A 118 6.15 6.62 5.54
C LEU A 118 5.49 7.98 5.29
N LEU A 119 5.53 8.43 4.04
CA LEU A 119 4.97 9.70 3.58
C LEU A 119 3.76 9.46 2.68
N LEU A 120 2.75 10.31 2.81
CA LEU A 120 1.57 10.34 1.96
C LEU A 120 1.37 11.74 1.41
N ALA A 121 1.30 11.90 0.08
CA ALA A 121 0.79 13.12 -0.53
C ALA A 121 -0.70 12.95 -0.87
N ASP A 122 -1.54 13.89 -0.43
CA ASP A 122 -2.95 13.96 -0.81
C ASP A 122 -3.18 14.83 -2.05
N GLU A 123 -4.43 14.85 -2.54
CA GLU A 123 -4.82 15.59 -3.74
C GLU A 123 -4.56 17.10 -3.67
N ASP A 124 -4.51 17.67 -2.46
CA ASP A 124 -4.34 19.10 -2.24
C ASP A 124 -2.85 19.52 -2.17
N GLY A 125 -1.92 18.57 -2.31
CA GLY A 125 -0.49 18.85 -2.17
C GLY A 125 0.04 18.72 -0.75
N GLU A 126 -0.79 18.44 0.25
CA GLU A 126 -0.33 18.27 1.63
C GLU A 126 0.38 16.91 1.76
N VAL A 127 1.61 16.95 2.23
CA VAL A 127 2.42 15.77 2.52
C VAL A 127 2.36 15.48 4.00
N HIS A 128 1.97 14.26 4.35
CA HIS A 128 1.81 13.79 5.72
C HIS A 128 2.83 12.70 6.05
N GLU A 129 3.37 12.73 7.25
CA GLU A 129 4.22 11.67 7.81
C GLU A 129 3.39 10.78 8.74
N TYR A 130 3.50 9.46 8.56
CA TYR A 130 2.88 8.49 9.46
C TYR A 130 3.74 8.24 10.70
N SER A 131 3.17 8.47 11.88
CA SER A 131 3.76 8.16 13.17
C SER A 131 3.01 6.99 13.81
N SER A 132 3.65 5.83 13.93
CA SER A 132 3.11 4.72 14.72
C SER A 132 3.15 5.08 16.21
N ALA A 133 2.06 4.85 16.94
CA ALA A 133 2.12 4.86 18.40
C ALA A 133 3.06 3.73 18.86
N SER A 134 3.82 3.96 19.94
CA SER A 134 4.80 3.00 20.48
C SER A 134 4.27 1.58 20.46
N VAL A 135 5.06 0.68 19.87
CA VAL A 135 4.71 -0.73 19.57
C VAL A 135 4.09 -1.41 20.80
N SER A 136 2.77 -1.46 20.85
CA SER A 136 2.07 -2.39 21.71
C SER A 136 2.08 -3.75 21.02
N LYS A 137 2.32 -4.84 21.77
CA LYS A 137 2.21 -6.23 21.26
C LYS A 137 0.80 -6.58 20.80
N ASP A 138 -0.18 -5.74 21.13
CA ASP A 138 -1.54 -5.81 20.63
C ASP A 138 -1.66 -4.95 19.36
N TYR A 139 -1.48 -5.58 18.20
CA TYR A 139 -1.51 -4.94 16.89
C TYR A 139 -2.86 -4.27 16.57
N SER A 140 -3.94 -4.63 17.28
CA SER A 140 -5.26 -4.01 17.14
C SER A 140 -5.35 -2.61 17.76
N LYS A 141 -4.38 -2.24 18.62
CA LYS A 141 -4.35 -0.97 19.37
C LYS A 141 -3.30 0.03 18.88
N ASN A 142 -2.47 -0.35 17.91
CA ASN A 142 -1.48 0.55 17.32
C ASN A 142 -2.15 1.46 16.28
N VAL A 143 -2.94 2.43 16.76
CA VAL A 143 -3.51 3.46 15.89
C VAL A 143 -2.44 4.52 15.65
N GLY A 144 -1.64 4.33 14.60
CA GLY A 144 -0.74 5.38 14.14
C GLY A 144 -1.53 6.58 13.60
N MET A 145 -0.89 7.74 13.58
CA MET A 145 -1.49 9.00 13.15
C MET A 145 -0.69 9.61 12.00
N TRP A 146 -1.38 10.26 11.09
CA TRP A 146 -0.78 11.09 10.05
C TRP A 146 -0.60 12.52 10.57
N ARG A 147 0.55 13.11 10.29
CA ARG A 147 0.88 14.49 10.67
C ARG A 147 1.31 15.28 9.44
N PRO A 148 0.76 16.46 9.18
CA PRO A 148 1.24 17.32 8.10
C PRO A 148 2.72 17.63 8.26
N LEU A 149 3.46 17.60 7.17
CA LEU A 149 4.90 17.85 7.12
C LEU A 149 5.22 19.10 6.30
N PHE A 150 4.71 19.19 5.06
CA PHE A 150 4.82 20.35 4.18
C PHE A 150 3.78 20.28 3.05
N THR A 151 3.62 21.40 2.33
CA THR A 151 2.73 21.51 1.17
C THR A 151 3.52 21.62 -0.13
N LEU A 152 3.19 20.80 -1.11
CA LEU A 152 3.57 20.95 -2.50
C LEU A 152 2.63 21.97 -3.15
N ARG A 153 3.18 23.07 -3.68
CA ARG A 153 2.40 24.13 -4.33
C ARG A 153 2.52 24.00 -5.85
N GLU A 154 1.48 24.44 -6.54
CA GLU A 154 1.46 24.53 -8.01
C GLU A 154 1.64 23.18 -8.73
N ILE A 155 1.24 22.08 -8.07
CA ILE A 155 1.24 20.73 -8.63
C ILE A 155 -0.17 20.19 -8.54
N GLU A 156 -0.77 19.88 -9.69
CA GLU A 156 -2.01 19.12 -9.76
C GLU A 156 -1.68 17.63 -9.60
N SER A 157 -2.34 16.95 -8.66
CA SER A 157 -2.16 15.51 -8.40
C SER A 157 -0.71 15.12 -8.07
N PRO A 158 -0.21 15.47 -6.87
CA PRO A 158 1.18 15.26 -6.49
C PRO A 158 1.56 13.78 -6.42
N ILE A 159 2.66 13.43 -7.08
CA ILE A 159 3.28 12.10 -7.01
C ILE A 159 4.68 12.23 -6.41
N LEU A 160 4.93 11.49 -5.33
CA LEU A 160 6.23 11.40 -4.69
C LEU A 160 7.07 10.30 -5.34
N PHE A 161 8.34 10.60 -5.63
CA PHE A 161 9.32 9.64 -6.12
C PHE A 161 10.53 9.62 -5.19
N VAL A 162 11.01 8.42 -4.86
CA VAL A 162 12.23 8.23 -4.09
C VAL A 162 13.33 7.75 -5.03
N LEU A 163 14.30 8.62 -5.28
CA LEU A 163 15.49 8.26 -6.06
C LEU A 163 16.46 7.48 -5.16
N ARG A 164 16.72 6.21 -5.49
CA ARG A 164 17.86 5.49 -4.93
C ARG A 164 19.09 5.86 -5.76
N LYS A 165 20.11 6.44 -5.11
CA LYS A 165 21.44 6.52 -5.71
C LYS A 165 22.13 5.21 -5.37
N ASP A 166 22.47 4.44 -6.39
CA ASP A 166 23.37 3.30 -6.21
C ASP A 166 24.71 3.86 -5.70
N LEU A 167 25.16 3.36 -4.55
CA LEU A 167 26.45 3.68 -3.94
C LEU A 167 27.50 2.68 -4.43
#